data_AF-A0A0K8VUQ3-F1
#
_entry.id   AF-A0A0K8VUQ3-F1
#
_cell.length_a   1.000
_cell.length_b   1.000
_cell.length_c   1.000
_cell.angle_alpha   90.00
_cell.angle_beta   90.00
_cell.angle_gamma   90.00
#
_symmetry.space_group_name_H-M   'P 1'
#
loop_
_entity.id
_entity.type
_entity.pdbx_description
1 polymer ?
#
loop_
_entity_poly.entity_id
_entity_poly.type
_entity_poly.pdbx_seq_one_letter_code
_entity_poly.pdbx_strand_id
1 'polypeptide(L)'
;MNRTRKKIERPTNPYPTVNLLSRWSFWWMRDIFRLGLKGPLREEDLYQNRQSLDSERLTDKFSKLWEEERLHKKPSILRVIGRAYGSVFLPLGVLYSITESICKAIQPLLLGGLVAYFVEGQTTTTELDAYKLAAGIVLCSVIPVFSFHPFIFYIFQVGTKIRIGLSGLIYRKCLQISKNASNDGLRGRAINILSNDVGRFDVALAFLHDLWKGPTESLIIGYLMYREIGISAVIGVAFMLSFIPLQAYVGKKAAYYRRRTAERTDLRVKLMNEIIQGIQVIKMYAWENSFTKLIAD
;
A
#
# COMPACT_ATOMS: atom_id res chain seq x y z
N MET A 1 -24.89 15.07 25.42
CA MET A 1 -23.87 13.99 25.30
C MET A 1 -24.59 12.67 25.60
N ASN A 2 -25.04 11.94 24.57
CA ASN A 2 -25.92 10.78 24.72
C ASN A 2 -25.23 9.63 25.49
N ARG A 3 -25.71 9.36 26.70
CA ARG A 3 -25.21 8.33 27.64
C ARG A 3 -25.70 6.90 27.34
N THR A 4 -26.30 6.64 26.17
CA THR A 4 -27.05 5.39 25.89
C THR A 4 -26.55 4.61 24.66
N ARG A 5 -25.29 4.75 24.23
CA ARG A 5 -24.71 3.75 23.33
C ARG A 5 -24.39 2.49 24.13
N LYS A 6 -25.21 1.44 24.01
CA LYS A 6 -24.82 0.08 24.43
C LYS A 6 -23.45 -0.21 23.83
N LYS A 7 -22.50 -0.62 24.68
CA LYS A 7 -21.17 -1.02 24.24
C LYS A 7 -21.34 -2.26 23.34
N ILE A 8 -21.00 -2.14 22.08
CA ILE A 8 -21.05 -3.25 21.13
C ILE A 8 -19.95 -4.24 21.55
N GLU A 9 -20.35 -5.42 22.03
CA GLU A 9 -19.43 -6.49 22.36
C GLU A 9 -19.05 -7.23 21.08
N ARG A 10 -17.82 -7.01 20.63
CA ARG A 10 -17.26 -7.64 19.44
C ARG A 10 -16.61 -8.98 19.78
N PRO A 11 -16.66 -9.99 18.91
CA PRO A 11 -15.94 -11.24 19.11
C PRO A 11 -14.42 -11.02 19.15
N THR A 12 -13.71 -11.86 19.92
CA THR A 12 -12.24 -11.82 19.97
C THR A 12 -11.64 -12.21 18.62
N ASN A 13 -10.53 -11.57 18.26
CA ASN A 13 -9.87 -11.86 17.00
C ASN A 13 -9.20 -13.24 17.04
N PRO A 14 -9.48 -14.16 16.11
CA PRO A 14 -8.91 -15.52 16.12
C PRO A 14 -7.47 -15.57 15.62
N TYR A 15 -6.95 -14.52 14.97
CA TYR A 15 -5.59 -14.49 14.42
C TYR A 15 -4.46 -14.87 15.40
N PRO A 16 -4.48 -14.46 16.69
CA PRO A 16 -3.44 -14.83 17.64
C PRO A 16 -3.49 -16.31 18.06
N THR A 17 -4.68 -16.91 18.08
CA THR A 17 -4.91 -18.27 18.60
C THR A 17 -4.87 -19.35 17.52
N VAL A 18 -4.99 -18.99 16.24
CA VAL A 18 -4.98 -19.95 15.14
C VAL A 18 -3.61 -20.58 14.89
N ASN A 19 -3.64 -21.83 14.45
CA ASN A 19 -2.46 -22.62 14.06
C ASN A 19 -1.71 -21.96 12.89
N LEU A 20 -0.42 -22.29 12.74
CA LEU A 20 0.47 -21.77 11.70
C LEU A 20 -0.12 -21.91 10.29
N LEU A 21 -0.64 -23.09 9.93
CA LEU A 21 -1.23 -23.32 8.61
C LEU A 21 -2.42 -22.38 8.35
N SER A 22 -3.34 -22.26 9.31
CA SER A 22 -4.50 -21.36 9.20
C SER A 22 -4.09 -19.90 9.17
N ARG A 23 -2.99 -19.52 9.82
CA ARG A 23 -2.43 -18.18 9.78
C ARG A 23 -1.85 -17.88 8.40
N TRP A 24 -1.15 -18.83 7.81
CA TRP A 24 -0.45 -18.69 6.54
C TRP A 24 -1.40 -18.70 5.35
N SER A 25 -2.42 -19.56 5.38
CA SER A 25 -3.47 -19.64 4.35
C SER A 25 -4.62 -18.66 4.56
N PHE A 26 -4.57 -17.82 5.61
CA PHE A 26 -5.63 -16.87 5.98
C PHE A 26 -7.00 -17.51 6.27
N TRP A 27 -7.03 -18.82 6.53
CA TRP A 27 -8.27 -19.58 6.75
C TRP A 27 -9.10 -19.08 7.94
N TRP A 28 -8.47 -18.41 8.90
CA TRP A 28 -9.15 -17.83 10.07
C TRP A 28 -10.20 -16.76 9.69
N MET A 29 -10.13 -16.16 8.49
CA MET A 29 -11.13 -15.20 8.00
C MET A 29 -12.40 -15.86 7.45
N ARG A 30 -12.41 -17.19 7.30
CA ARG A 30 -13.51 -17.94 6.68
C ARG A 30 -14.87 -17.63 7.30
N ASP A 31 -14.95 -17.50 8.62
CA ASP A 31 -16.23 -17.34 9.31
C ASP A 31 -16.84 -15.95 9.06
N ILE A 32 -16.01 -14.89 8.99
CA ILE A 32 -16.46 -13.55 8.55
C ILE A 32 -16.92 -13.59 7.09
N PHE A 33 -16.18 -14.25 6.20
CA PHE A 33 -16.60 -14.33 4.79
C PHE A 33 -17.90 -15.09 4.61
N ARG A 34 -18.10 -16.19 5.35
CA ARG A 34 -19.38 -16.92 5.36
C ARG A 34 -20.53 -16.06 5.86
N LEU A 35 -20.29 -15.22 6.85
CA LEU A 35 -21.31 -14.30 7.34
C LEU A 35 -21.64 -13.21 6.31
N GLY A 36 -20.62 -12.63 5.68
CA GLY A 36 -20.78 -11.64 4.61
C GLY A 36 -21.48 -12.18 3.36
N LEU A 37 -21.39 -13.49 3.08
CA LEU A 37 -22.16 -14.16 2.04
C LEU A 37 -23.66 -14.25 2.36
N LYS A 38 -24.04 -14.27 3.64
CA LYS A 38 -25.45 -14.36 4.08
C LYS A 38 -26.14 -13.00 4.13
N GLY A 39 -25.39 -11.91 4.18
CA GLY A 39 -25.94 -10.56 4.25
C GLY A 39 -24.89 -9.50 4.63
N PRO A 40 -25.29 -8.23 4.69
CA PRO A 40 -24.38 -7.14 5.04
C PRO A 40 -23.88 -7.30 6.49
N LEU A 41 -22.57 -7.20 6.67
CA LEU A 41 -21.91 -7.27 7.98
C LEU A 41 -22.28 -6.07 8.85
N ARG A 42 -22.56 -6.32 10.12
CA ARG A 42 -22.82 -5.30 11.14
C ARG A 42 -21.59 -5.05 12.00
N GLU A 43 -21.58 -3.95 12.76
CA GLU A 43 -20.46 -3.62 13.65
C GLU A 43 -20.21 -4.66 14.76
N GLU A 44 -21.25 -5.40 15.14
CA GLU A 44 -21.21 -6.49 16.13
C GLU A 44 -20.52 -7.75 15.61
N ASP A 45 -20.53 -7.96 14.28
CA ASP A 45 -19.94 -9.13 13.63
C ASP A 45 -18.42 -9.01 13.46
N LEU A 46 -17.88 -7.79 13.58
CA LEU A 46 -16.46 -7.52 13.35
C LEU A 46 -15.62 -7.90 14.57
N TYR A 47 -14.48 -8.55 14.34
CA TYR A 47 -13.56 -8.88 15.42
C TYR A 47 -13.00 -7.63 16.12
N GLN A 48 -12.71 -7.78 17.41
CA GLN A 48 -11.93 -6.82 18.18
C GLN A 48 -10.56 -6.57 17.53
N ASN A 49 -10.01 -5.37 17.73
CA ASN A 49 -8.65 -5.08 17.31
C ASN A 49 -7.67 -5.96 18.10
N ARG A 50 -6.60 -6.39 17.43
CA ARG A 50 -5.52 -7.11 18.11
C ARG A 50 -4.79 -6.16 19.06
N GLN A 51 -4.27 -6.70 20.16
CA GLN A 51 -3.46 -5.92 21.11
C GLN A 51 -2.22 -5.26 20.46
N SER A 52 -1.71 -5.81 19.36
CA SER A 52 -0.60 -5.23 18.59
C SER A 52 -0.99 -4.03 17.73
N LEU A 53 -2.30 -3.76 17.61
CA LEU A 53 -2.93 -2.62 16.94
C LEU A 53 -3.69 -1.73 17.93
N ASP A 54 -3.39 -1.88 19.23
CA ASP A 54 -3.95 -1.01 20.25
C ASP A 54 -3.38 0.41 20.13
N SER A 55 -4.26 1.41 20.13
CA SER A 55 -3.87 2.79 19.88
C SER A 55 -3.03 3.38 21.00
N GLU A 56 -3.34 3.05 22.26
CA GLU A 56 -2.62 3.59 23.41
C GLU A 56 -1.18 3.06 23.41
N ARG A 57 -1.00 1.75 23.30
CA ARG A 57 0.33 1.11 23.24
C ARG A 57 1.19 1.62 22.09
N LEU A 58 0.60 1.76 20.89
CA LEU A 58 1.32 2.27 19.73
C LEU A 58 1.70 3.73 19.91
N THR A 59 0.79 4.56 20.42
CA THR A 59 1.06 5.98 20.68
C THR A 59 2.17 6.14 21.71
N ASP A 60 2.15 5.36 22.80
CA ASP A 60 3.19 5.41 23.83
C ASP A 60 4.55 4.99 23.30
N LYS A 61 4.62 3.92 22.50
CA LYS A 61 5.85 3.49 21.83
C LYS A 61 6.43 4.63 20.97
N PHE A 62 5.60 5.23 20.13
CA PHE A 62 6.03 6.33 19.27
C PHE A 62 6.39 7.60 20.06
N SER A 63 5.71 7.85 21.19
CA SER A 63 5.97 9.01 22.05
C SER A 63 7.34 8.90 22.70
N LYS A 64 7.68 7.73 23.24
CA LYS A 64 9.02 7.48 23.81
C LYS A 64 10.12 7.70 22.78
N LEU A 65 9.96 7.09 21.60
CA LEU A 65 10.94 7.24 20.50
C LEU A 65 11.06 8.69 20.01
N TRP A 66 9.96 9.45 20.01
CA TRP A 66 9.97 10.86 19.64
C TRP A 66 10.70 11.74 20.67
N GLU A 67 10.50 11.48 21.98
CA GLU A 67 11.21 12.21 23.03
C GLU A 67 12.73 11.97 22.97
N GLU A 68 13.16 10.73 22.69
CA GLU A 68 14.58 10.42 22.43
C GLU A 68 15.12 11.14 21.18
N GLU A 69 14.34 11.14 20.09
CA GLU A 69 14.72 11.79 18.85
C GLU A 69 14.84 13.32 19.01
N ARG A 70 14.02 13.92 19.88
CA ARG A 70 14.02 15.37 20.16
C ARG A 70 15.34 15.87 20.76
N LEU A 71 16.14 14.99 21.36
CA LEU A 71 17.46 15.32 21.89
C LEU A 71 18.51 15.53 20.77
N HIS A 72 18.21 15.12 19.53
CA HIS A 72 19.12 15.29 18.41
C HIS A 72 19.01 16.71 17.81
N LYS A 73 20.12 17.24 17.28
CA LYS A 73 20.17 18.57 16.64
C LYS A 73 19.13 18.78 15.53
N LYS A 74 18.76 17.71 14.81
CA LYS A 74 17.75 17.71 13.75
C LYS A 74 16.84 16.48 13.94
N PRO A 75 15.73 16.61 14.69
CA PRO A 75 14.82 15.50 14.94
C PRO A 75 14.06 15.13 13.64
N SER A 76 13.91 13.83 13.37
CA SER A 76 13.22 13.33 12.18
C SER A 76 12.23 12.22 12.49
N ILE A 77 10.98 12.39 12.04
CA ILE A 77 9.93 11.36 12.15
C ILE A 77 10.31 10.11 11.36
N LEU A 78 11.01 10.24 10.23
CA LEU A 78 11.45 9.08 9.44
C LEU A 78 12.44 8.21 10.24
N ARG A 79 13.30 8.84 11.05
CA ARG A 79 14.23 8.11 11.93
C ARG A 79 13.48 7.38 13.03
N VAL A 80 12.45 8.00 13.61
CA VAL A 80 11.55 7.35 14.59
C VAL A 80 10.86 6.13 13.99
N ILE A 81 10.29 6.25 12.78
CA ILE A 81 9.67 5.13 12.06
C ILE A 81 10.69 4.01 11.81
N GLY A 82 11.88 4.38 11.33
CA GLY A 82 12.99 3.46 11.09
C GLY A 82 13.43 2.71 12.36
N ARG A 83 13.56 3.39 13.50
CA ARG A 83 13.86 2.76 14.80
C ARG A 83 12.70 1.89 15.30
N ALA A 84 11.45 2.26 15.03
CA ALA A 84 10.29 1.53 15.53
C ALA A 84 10.07 0.16 14.85
N TYR A 85 10.31 0.07 13.53
CA TYR A 85 9.99 -1.12 12.73
C TYR A 85 11.04 -1.52 11.68
N GLY A 86 12.01 -0.66 11.38
CA GLY A 86 12.99 -0.87 10.30
C GLY A 86 13.90 -2.09 10.52
N SER A 87 14.21 -2.43 11.77
CA SER A 87 15.08 -3.58 12.11
C SER A 87 14.51 -4.94 11.70
N VAL A 88 13.18 -5.06 11.59
CA VAL A 88 12.52 -6.28 11.10
C VAL A 88 12.07 -6.11 9.66
N PHE A 89 11.51 -4.94 9.33
CA PHE A 89 10.97 -4.65 8.00
C PHE A 89 12.05 -4.75 6.90
N LEU A 90 13.21 -4.11 7.09
CA LEU A 90 14.27 -4.09 6.08
C LEU A 90 14.86 -5.48 5.76
N PRO A 91 15.35 -6.27 6.74
CA PRO A 91 15.93 -7.57 6.42
C PRO A 91 14.89 -8.55 5.88
N LEU A 92 13.65 -8.52 6.38
CA LEU A 92 12.58 -9.37 5.87
C LEU A 92 12.24 -9.03 4.41
N GLY A 93 12.18 -7.74 4.07
CA GLY A 93 11.92 -7.30 2.70
C GLY A 93 13.08 -7.60 1.75
N VAL A 94 14.33 -7.52 2.22
CA VAL A 94 15.50 -7.97 1.43
C VAL A 94 15.46 -9.48 1.19
N LEU A 95 15.18 -10.28 2.23
CA LEU A 95 15.05 -11.74 2.10
C LEU A 95 13.96 -12.11 1.10
N TYR A 96 12.78 -11.52 1.24
CA TYR A 96 11.68 -11.72 0.30
C TYR A 96 12.08 -11.35 -1.14
N SER A 97 12.71 -10.19 -1.32
CA SER A 97 13.11 -9.71 -2.64
C SER A 97 14.14 -10.66 -3.29
N ILE A 98 15.09 -11.20 -2.52
CA ILE A 98 16.09 -12.16 -3.00
C ILE A 98 15.39 -13.47 -3.42
N THR A 99 14.53 -14.03 -2.57
CA THR A 99 13.80 -15.27 -2.88
C THR A 99 12.96 -15.12 -4.15
N GLU A 100 12.23 -14.02 -4.28
CA GLU A 100 11.41 -13.75 -5.47
C GLU A 100 12.28 -13.56 -6.73
N SER A 101 13.36 -12.78 -6.63
CA SER A 101 14.29 -12.54 -7.75
C SER A 101 14.92 -13.83 -8.26
N ILE A 102 15.35 -14.71 -7.34
CA ILE A 102 15.93 -16.01 -7.69
C ILE A 102 14.92 -16.88 -8.43
N CYS A 103 13.70 -17.01 -7.89
CA CYS A 103 12.66 -17.84 -8.53
C CYS A 103 12.34 -17.32 -9.95
N LYS A 104 12.18 -16.01 -10.12
CA LYS A 104 11.92 -15.40 -11.42
C LYS A 104 13.07 -15.55 -12.42
N ALA A 105 14.32 -15.44 -11.96
CA ALA A 105 15.50 -15.55 -12.82
C ALA A 105 15.76 -17.00 -13.26
N ILE A 106 15.53 -17.97 -12.37
CA ILE A 106 15.74 -19.39 -12.64
C ILE A 106 14.63 -19.99 -13.50
N GLN A 107 13.38 -19.55 -13.33
CA GLN A 107 12.23 -20.16 -14.01
C GLN A 107 12.36 -20.23 -15.54
N PRO A 108 12.78 -19.18 -16.27
CA PRO A 108 13.01 -19.26 -17.71
C PRO A 108 14.13 -20.22 -18.10
N LEU A 109 15.18 -20.36 -17.27
CA LEU A 109 16.28 -21.29 -17.54
C LEU A 109 15.83 -22.75 -17.40
N LEU A 110 15.02 -23.04 -16.38
CA LEU A 110 14.41 -24.37 -16.22
C LEU A 110 13.44 -24.69 -17.36
N LEU A 111 12.66 -23.69 -17.78
CA LEU A 111 11.76 -23.83 -18.92
C LEU A 111 12.54 -24.08 -20.22
N GLY A 112 13.63 -23.35 -20.47
CA GLY A 112 14.50 -23.57 -21.61
C GLY A 112 15.08 -24.98 -21.64
N GLY A 113 15.55 -25.49 -20.49
CA GLY A 113 15.99 -26.88 -20.34
C GLY A 113 14.88 -27.90 -20.62
N LEU A 114 13.65 -27.63 -20.15
CA LEU A 114 12.51 -28.51 -20.38
C LEU A 114 12.11 -28.52 -21.85
N VAL A 115 12.16 -27.38 -22.53
CA VAL A 115 11.91 -27.29 -23.97
C VAL A 115 12.98 -28.05 -24.76
N ALA A 116 14.25 -27.97 -24.32
CA ALA A 116 15.35 -28.69 -24.97
C ALA A 116 15.18 -30.21 -24.94
N TYR A 117 14.51 -30.78 -23.94
CA TYR A 117 14.18 -32.21 -23.88
C TYR A 117 13.31 -32.67 -25.06
N PHE A 118 12.43 -31.81 -25.57
CA PHE A 118 11.51 -32.12 -26.68
C PHE A 118 12.12 -31.88 -28.06
N VAL A 119 13.39 -31.48 -28.15
CA VAL A 119 14.08 -31.34 -29.44
C VAL A 119 14.40 -32.73 -30.00
N GLU A 120 14.03 -32.98 -31.26
CA GLU A 120 14.27 -34.25 -31.92
C GLU A 120 15.76 -34.62 -31.93
N GLY A 121 16.08 -35.88 -31.58
CA GLY A 121 17.44 -36.39 -31.59
C GLY A 121 18.32 -35.96 -30.41
N GLN A 122 17.78 -35.28 -29.39
CA GLN A 122 18.53 -34.98 -28.17
C GLN A 122 18.72 -36.23 -27.31
N THR A 123 19.94 -36.46 -26.82
CA THR A 123 20.28 -37.59 -25.93
C THR A 123 20.83 -37.13 -24.58
N THR A 124 20.92 -35.82 -24.36
CA THR A 124 21.59 -35.22 -23.20
C THR A 124 20.67 -35.11 -21.99
N THR A 125 19.36 -35.00 -22.21
CA THR A 125 18.36 -34.81 -21.15
C THR A 125 17.53 -36.07 -21.01
N THR A 126 17.65 -36.73 -19.86
CA THR A 126 16.84 -37.92 -19.55
C THR A 126 15.41 -37.54 -19.19
N GLU A 127 14.47 -38.50 -19.28
CA GLU A 127 13.08 -38.31 -18.85
C GLU A 127 12.99 -37.89 -17.37
N LEU A 128 13.84 -38.47 -16.51
CA LEU A 128 13.94 -38.09 -15.11
C LEU A 128 14.38 -36.63 -14.94
N ASP A 129 15.30 -36.14 -15.76
CA ASP A 129 15.75 -34.74 -15.71
C ASP A 129 14.65 -33.79 -16.20
N ALA A 130 13.86 -34.18 -17.20
CA ALA A 130 12.68 -33.43 -17.62
C ALA A 130 11.67 -33.29 -16.47
N TYR A 131 11.40 -34.36 -15.71
CA TYR A 131 10.55 -34.28 -14.52
C TYR A 131 11.13 -33.38 -13.42
N LYS A 132 12.45 -33.40 -13.19
CA LYS A 132 13.11 -32.47 -12.24
C LYS A 132 12.97 -31.01 -12.67
N LEU A 133 13.16 -30.72 -13.96
CA LEU A 133 12.99 -29.38 -14.53
C LEU A 133 11.55 -28.89 -14.38
N ALA A 134 10.57 -29.73 -14.72
CA ALA A 134 9.15 -29.43 -14.54
C ALA A 134 8.80 -29.17 -13.06
N ALA A 135 9.27 -30.02 -12.14
CA ALA A 135 9.08 -29.82 -10.70
C ALA A 135 9.72 -28.50 -10.23
N GLY A 136 10.92 -28.16 -10.73
CA GLY A 136 11.58 -26.89 -10.46
C GLY A 136 10.77 -25.67 -10.92
N ILE A 137 10.14 -25.73 -12.10
CA ILE A 137 9.26 -24.66 -12.62
C ILE A 137 8.05 -24.47 -11.69
N VAL A 138 7.43 -25.57 -11.25
CA VAL A 138 6.32 -25.53 -10.28
C VAL A 138 6.78 -24.90 -8.98
N LEU A 139 7.93 -25.30 -8.43
CA LEU A 139 8.49 -24.70 -7.21
C LEU A 139 8.77 -23.20 -7.37
N CYS A 140 9.36 -22.78 -8.49
CA CYS A 140 9.60 -21.36 -8.80
C CYS A 140 8.30 -20.56 -8.91
N SER A 141 7.17 -21.21 -9.21
CA SER A 141 5.84 -20.56 -9.26
C SER A 141 5.18 -20.51 -7.90
N VAL A 142 5.30 -21.59 -7.11
CA VAL A 142 4.63 -21.76 -5.81
C VAL A 142 5.32 -20.93 -4.72
N ILE A 143 6.66 -20.96 -4.64
CA ILE A 143 7.41 -20.28 -3.56
C ILE A 143 7.09 -18.77 -3.51
N PRO A 144 7.13 -18.00 -4.62
CA PRO A 144 6.80 -16.58 -4.59
C PRO A 144 5.39 -16.29 -4.09
N VAL A 145 4.39 -17.10 -4.47
CA VAL A 145 2.99 -16.92 -4.04
C VAL A 145 2.85 -17.12 -2.53
N PHE A 146 3.43 -18.21 -2.00
CA PHE A 146 3.40 -18.50 -0.58
C PHE A 146 4.20 -17.49 0.25
N SER A 147 5.24 -16.88 -0.31
CA SER A 147 6.01 -15.82 0.34
C SER A 147 5.34 -14.44 0.25
N PHE A 148 4.67 -14.12 -0.87
CA PHE A 148 4.11 -12.79 -1.14
C PHE A 148 2.95 -12.45 -0.21
N HIS A 149 1.93 -13.31 -0.09
CA HIS A 149 0.72 -12.99 0.66
C HIS A 149 0.97 -12.72 2.17
N PRO A 150 1.78 -13.52 2.87
CA PRO A 150 2.17 -13.23 4.25
C PRO A 150 3.02 -11.97 4.36
N PHE A 151 3.93 -11.74 3.42
CA PHE A 151 4.81 -10.57 3.42
C PHE A 151 4.01 -9.28 3.19
N ILE A 152 3.12 -9.23 2.20
CA ILE A 152 2.28 -8.05 1.96
C ILE A 152 1.33 -7.79 3.12
N PHE A 153 0.78 -8.84 3.74
CA PHE A 153 -0.02 -8.70 4.94
C PHE A 153 0.78 -8.13 6.11
N TYR A 154 2.02 -8.56 6.31
CA TYR A 154 2.93 -7.96 7.29
C TYR A 154 3.21 -6.48 6.98
N ILE A 155 3.47 -6.12 5.72
CA ILE A 155 3.68 -4.73 5.30
C ILE A 155 2.47 -3.86 5.67
N PHE A 156 1.25 -4.28 5.32
CA PHE A 156 0.03 -3.54 5.65
C PHE A 156 -0.18 -3.38 7.16
N GLN A 157 0.22 -4.39 7.95
CA GLN A 157 0.19 -4.27 9.42
C GLN A 157 1.18 -3.23 9.93
N VAL A 158 2.41 -3.20 9.40
CA VAL A 158 3.41 -2.20 9.80
C VAL A 158 2.95 -0.80 9.41
N GLY A 159 2.43 -0.61 8.18
CA GLY A 159 1.84 0.65 7.73
C GLY A 159 0.71 1.12 8.65
N THR A 160 -0.22 0.22 8.99
CA THR A 160 -1.32 0.51 9.91
C THR A 160 -0.82 0.90 11.31
N LYS A 161 0.22 0.24 11.82
CA LYS A 161 0.82 0.56 13.13
C LYS A 161 1.47 1.94 13.14
N ILE A 162 2.16 2.30 12.05
CA ILE A 162 2.74 3.64 11.88
C ILE A 162 1.61 4.67 11.83
N ARG A 163 0.55 4.41 11.05
CA ARG A 163 -0.61 5.29 10.97
C ARG A 163 -1.21 5.57 12.35
N ILE A 164 -1.57 4.51 13.09
CA ILE A 164 -2.17 4.63 14.42
C ILE A 164 -1.23 5.38 15.39
N GLY A 165 0.07 5.03 15.41
CA GLY A 165 1.04 5.65 16.31
C GLY A 165 1.24 7.15 16.02
N LEU A 166 1.39 7.53 14.74
CA LEU A 166 1.53 8.93 14.34
C LEU A 166 0.24 9.72 14.58
N SER A 167 -0.93 9.14 14.30
CA SER A 167 -2.23 9.74 14.61
C SER A 167 -2.35 10.08 16.09
N GLY A 168 -1.97 9.15 16.98
CA GLY A 168 -1.97 9.38 18.42
C GLY A 168 -0.99 10.46 18.86
N LEU A 169 0.21 10.51 18.27
CA LEU A 169 1.19 11.57 18.55
C LEU A 169 0.68 12.96 18.15
N ILE A 170 0.12 13.07 16.95
CA ILE A 170 -0.46 14.33 16.45
C ILE A 170 -1.60 14.75 17.37
N TYR A 171 -2.48 13.83 17.75
CA TYR A 171 -3.60 14.09 18.66
C TYR A 171 -3.12 14.61 20.02
N ARG A 172 -2.15 13.93 20.66
CA ARG A 172 -1.55 14.38 21.93
C ARG A 172 -0.92 15.76 21.79
N LYS A 173 -0.22 16.02 20.69
CA LYS A 173 0.41 17.32 20.45
C LYS A 173 -0.64 18.43 20.27
N CYS A 174 -1.71 18.18 19.52
CA CYS A 174 -2.81 19.13 19.34
C CYS A 174 -3.48 19.55 20.65
N LEU A 175 -3.57 18.64 21.64
CA LEU A 175 -4.13 18.94 22.96
C LEU A 175 -3.20 19.79 23.85
N GLN A 176 -1.90 19.81 23.56
CA GLN A 176 -0.89 20.52 24.36
C GLN A 176 -0.45 21.87 23.77
N ILE A 177 -0.92 22.21 22.56
CA ILE A 177 -0.57 23.48 21.92
C ILE A 177 -1.32 24.62 22.61
N SER A 178 -0.57 25.64 23.07
CA SER A 178 -1.13 26.83 23.72
C SER A 178 -2.08 27.60 22.80
N LYS A 179 -3.15 28.17 23.36
CA LYS A 179 -4.12 29.03 22.64
C LYS A 179 -3.44 30.19 21.91
N ASN A 180 -2.33 30.72 22.42
CA ASN A 180 -1.63 31.86 21.79
C ASN A 180 -0.79 31.46 20.55
N ALA A 181 -0.50 30.18 20.38
CA ALA A 181 0.12 29.63 19.15
C ALA A 181 -0.91 29.05 18.17
N SER A 182 -2.20 29.11 18.54
CA SER A 182 -3.30 28.51 17.79
C SER A 182 -3.81 29.47 16.71
N ASN A 183 -3.04 29.64 15.63
CA ASN A 183 -3.66 30.10 14.39
C ASN A 183 -4.66 29.03 13.94
N ASP A 184 -5.88 29.41 13.53
CA ASP A 184 -6.91 28.49 13.00
C ASP A 184 -6.36 27.54 11.92
N GLY A 185 -5.36 28.00 11.16
CA GLY A 185 -4.65 27.21 10.17
C GLY A 185 -3.91 25.97 10.73
N LEU A 186 -3.47 25.98 11.99
CA LEU A 186 -2.74 24.85 12.60
C LEU A 186 -3.69 23.68 12.90
N ARG A 187 -4.91 23.96 13.38
CA ARG A 187 -5.94 22.94 13.61
C ARG A 187 -6.40 22.32 12.29
N GLY A 188 -6.69 23.15 11.29
CA GLY A 188 -7.05 22.68 9.95
C GLY A 188 -5.94 21.83 9.33
N ARG A 189 -4.68 22.25 9.46
CA ARG A 189 -3.52 21.48 8.96
C ARG A 189 -3.35 20.14 9.69
N ALA A 190 -3.53 20.11 11.01
CA ALA A 190 -3.45 18.86 11.78
C ALA A 190 -4.55 17.87 11.37
N ILE A 191 -5.78 18.33 11.19
CA ILE A 191 -6.89 17.51 10.68
C ILE A 191 -6.55 16.98 9.29
N ASN A 192 -6.04 17.84 8.38
CA ASN A 192 -5.66 17.40 7.04
C ASN A 192 -4.55 16.35 7.05
N ILE A 193 -3.50 16.52 7.87
CA ILE A 193 -2.44 15.52 8.02
C ILE A 193 -3.02 14.21 8.53
N LEU A 194 -3.88 14.26 9.56
CA LEU A 194 -4.49 13.08 10.17
C LEU A 194 -5.40 12.30 9.20
N SER A 195 -6.18 13.01 8.37
CA SER A 195 -7.13 12.43 7.44
C SER A 195 -6.51 11.96 6.12
N ASN A 196 -5.46 12.63 5.62
CA ASN A 196 -4.88 12.35 4.30
C ASN A 196 -3.48 11.76 4.37
N ASP A 197 -2.54 12.42 5.05
CA ASP A 197 -1.12 12.11 4.92
C ASP A 197 -0.74 10.83 5.66
N VAL A 198 -1.24 10.66 6.89
CA VAL A 198 -0.91 9.51 7.73
C VAL A 198 -1.46 8.20 7.12
N GLY A 199 -2.60 8.27 6.42
CA GLY A 199 -3.18 7.12 5.71
C GLY A 199 -2.30 6.60 4.56
N ARG A 200 -1.45 7.44 3.96
CA ARG A 200 -0.57 7.01 2.86
C ARG A 200 0.47 5.97 3.30
N PHE A 201 0.83 5.93 4.58
CA PHE A 201 1.76 4.94 5.11
C PHE A 201 1.24 3.50 5.04
N ASP A 202 -0.08 3.29 4.94
CA ASP A 202 -0.65 1.96 4.82
C ASP A 202 -0.15 1.26 3.55
N VAL A 203 -0.03 1.99 2.46
CA VAL A 203 0.33 1.45 1.14
C VAL A 203 1.77 1.81 0.74
N ALA A 204 2.30 2.95 1.18
CA ALA A 204 3.61 3.43 0.75
C ALA A 204 4.75 2.43 1.01
N LEU A 205 4.67 1.68 2.11
CA LEU A 205 5.68 0.68 2.46
C LEU A 205 5.73 -0.51 1.49
N ALA A 206 4.64 -0.79 0.77
CA ALA A 206 4.59 -1.87 -0.22
C ALA A 206 5.54 -1.59 -1.40
N PHE A 207 5.72 -0.33 -1.77
CA PHE A 207 6.54 0.08 -2.90
C PHE A 207 8.00 0.39 -2.54
N LEU A 208 8.34 0.40 -1.25
CA LEU A 208 9.68 0.81 -0.80
C LEU A 208 10.77 -0.13 -1.34
N HIS A 209 10.52 -1.44 -1.31
CA HIS A 209 11.47 -2.43 -1.81
C HIS A 209 11.54 -2.48 -3.34
N ASP A 210 10.46 -2.11 -4.04
CA ASP A 210 10.43 -2.07 -5.51
C ASP A 210 11.41 -1.06 -6.09
N LEU A 211 11.74 0.00 -5.34
CA LEU A 211 12.66 1.06 -5.77
C LEU A 211 14.07 0.53 -6.12
N TRP A 212 14.57 -0.43 -5.35
CA TRP A 212 15.89 -1.04 -5.58
C TRP A 212 15.77 -2.39 -6.28
N LYS A 213 14.74 -3.17 -5.95
CA LYS A 213 14.49 -4.49 -6.53
C LYS A 213 14.29 -4.41 -8.04
N GLY A 214 13.49 -3.47 -8.54
CA GLY A 214 13.19 -3.35 -9.98
C GLY A 214 14.44 -3.16 -10.85
N PRO A 215 15.32 -2.19 -10.54
CA PRO A 215 16.61 -2.05 -11.23
C PRO A 215 17.49 -3.30 -11.12
N THR A 216 17.57 -3.93 -9.95
CA THR A 216 18.36 -5.16 -9.76
C THR A 216 17.83 -6.33 -10.61
N GLU A 217 16.52 -6.59 -10.61
CA GLU A 217 15.88 -7.62 -11.45
C GLU A 217 16.13 -7.33 -12.95
N SER A 218 16.02 -6.07 -13.36
CA SER A 218 16.24 -5.66 -14.76
C SER A 218 17.67 -5.94 -15.22
N LEU A 219 18.66 -5.71 -14.36
CA LEU A 219 20.08 -6.02 -14.66
C LEU A 219 20.32 -7.53 -14.73
N ILE A 220 19.80 -8.30 -13.78
CA ILE A 220 19.97 -9.77 -13.74
C ILE A 220 19.34 -10.41 -14.98
N ILE A 221 18.06 -10.10 -15.25
CA ILE A 221 17.34 -10.66 -16.40
C ILE A 221 17.96 -10.16 -17.71
N GLY A 222 18.32 -8.88 -17.79
CA GLY A 222 19.00 -8.32 -18.96
C GLY A 222 20.33 -9.03 -19.26
N TYR A 223 21.12 -9.35 -18.24
CA TYR A 223 22.35 -10.13 -18.40
C TYR A 223 22.09 -11.56 -18.87
N LEU A 224 21.11 -12.25 -18.28
CA LEU A 224 20.72 -13.60 -18.71
C LEU A 224 20.26 -13.61 -20.17
N MET A 225 19.44 -12.64 -20.58
CA MET A 225 19.03 -12.50 -21.98
C MET A 225 20.21 -12.20 -22.90
N TYR A 226 21.14 -11.32 -22.50
CA TYR A 226 22.34 -11.04 -23.27
C TYR A 226 23.19 -12.30 -23.50
N ARG A 227 23.27 -13.20 -22.52
CA ARG A 227 23.98 -14.47 -22.67
C ARG A 227 23.35 -15.37 -23.73
N GLU A 228 22.02 -15.40 -23.83
CA GLU A 228 21.30 -16.29 -24.75
C GLU A 228 21.16 -15.74 -26.18
N ILE A 229 20.92 -14.43 -26.34
CA ILE A 229 20.64 -13.82 -27.66
C ILE A 229 21.55 -12.62 -28.00
N GLY A 230 22.57 -12.36 -27.20
CA GLY A 230 23.59 -11.33 -27.48
C GLY A 230 23.04 -9.91 -27.50
N ILE A 231 23.55 -9.10 -28.44
CA ILE A 231 23.24 -7.67 -28.55
C ILE A 231 21.74 -7.38 -28.78
N SER A 232 21.01 -8.33 -29.37
CA SER A 232 19.56 -8.23 -29.58
C SER A 232 18.79 -8.02 -28.26
N ALA A 233 19.24 -8.62 -27.17
CA ALA A 233 18.66 -8.39 -25.84
C ALA A 233 18.81 -6.93 -25.39
N VAL A 234 19.99 -6.34 -25.62
CA VAL A 234 20.29 -4.96 -25.22
C VAL A 234 19.38 -3.98 -25.95
N ILE A 235 19.15 -4.20 -27.25
CA ILE A 235 18.23 -3.38 -28.05
C ILE A 235 16.81 -3.47 -27.48
N GLY A 236 16.33 -4.68 -27.15
CA GLY A 236 15.02 -4.89 -26.54
C GLY A 236 14.87 -4.22 -25.17
N VAL A 237 15.87 -4.35 -24.29
CA VAL A 237 15.87 -3.69 -22.97
C VAL A 237 15.92 -2.17 -23.13
N ALA A 238 16.75 -1.62 -24.03
CA ALA A 238 16.80 -0.19 -24.30
C ALA A 238 15.46 0.35 -24.82
N PHE A 239 14.79 -0.40 -25.71
CA PHE A 239 13.45 -0.08 -26.17
C PHE A 239 12.44 -0.05 -25.01
N MET A 240 12.45 -1.05 -24.11
CA MET A 240 11.58 -1.04 -22.92
C MET A 240 11.88 0.14 -22.00
N LEU A 241 13.14 0.47 -21.76
CA LEU A 241 13.52 1.62 -20.91
C LEU A 241 13.11 2.97 -21.54
N SER A 242 13.00 3.06 -22.87
CA SER A 242 12.52 4.26 -23.56
C SER A 242 11.06 4.61 -23.21
N PHE A 243 10.27 3.64 -22.71
CA PHE A 243 8.92 3.91 -22.22
C PHE A 243 8.91 4.65 -20.88
N ILE A 244 9.98 4.63 -20.08
CA ILE A 244 10.04 5.35 -18.80
C ILE A 244 9.84 6.86 -18.97
N PRO A 245 10.60 7.58 -19.83
CA PRO A 245 10.38 9.00 -20.05
C PRO A 245 9.00 9.29 -20.67
N LEU A 246 8.51 8.41 -21.55
CA LEU A 246 7.17 8.54 -22.12
C LEU A 246 6.09 8.43 -21.03
N GLN A 247 6.16 7.41 -20.17
CA GLN A 247 5.25 7.23 -19.03
C GLN A 247 5.34 8.41 -18.06
N ALA A 248 6.54 8.94 -17.81
CA ALA A 248 6.73 10.13 -16.98
C ALA A 248 6.10 11.39 -17.60
N TYR A 249 6.24 11.59 -18.92
CA TYR A 249 5.60 12.68 -19.65
C TYR A 249 4.08 12.58 -19.61
N VAL A 250 3.54 11.41 -19.96
CA VAL A 250 2.09 11.12 -19.92
C VAL A 250 1.57 11.30 -18.49
N GLY A 251 2.29 10.80 -17.48
CA GLY A 251 1.96 10.96 -16.07
C GLY A 251 1.91 12.42 -15.62
N LYS A 252 2.87 13.25 -16.07
CA LYS A 252 2.86 14.71 -15.82
C LYS A 252 1.67 15.39 -16.49
N LYS A 253 1.35 15.05 -17.74
CA LYS A 253 0.17 15.58 -18.44
C LYS A 253 -1.12 15.16 -17.75
N ALA A 254 -1.25 13.90 -17.36
CA ALA A 254 -2.39 13.40 -16.59
C ALA A 254 -2.52 14.12 -15.24
N ALA A 255 -1.43 14.38 -14.53
CA ALA A 255 -1.45 15.17 -13.30
C ALA A 255 -1.90 16.63 -13.55
N TYR A 256 -1.41 17.26 -14.62
CA TYR A 256 -1.83 18.61 -15.03
C TYR A 256 -3.33 18.69 -15.31
N TYR A 257 -3.87 17.79 -16.13
CA TYR A 257 -5.30 17.78 -16.44
C TYR A 257 -6.14 17.44 -15.21
N ARG A 258 -5.73 16.48 -14.39
CA ARG A 258 -6.41 16.16 -13.12
C ARG A 258 -6.49 17.38 -12.20
N ARG A 259 -5.42 18.18 -12.10
CA ARG A 259 -5.43 19.41 -11.32
C ARG A 259 -6.44 20.42 -11.87
N ARG A 260 -6.44 20.65 -13.18
CA ARG A 260 -7.36 21.61 -13.82
C ARG A 260 -8.82 21.18 -13.70
N THR A 261 -9.09 19.88 -13.81
CA THR A 261 -10.42 19.31 -13.55
C THR A 261 -10.83 19.49 -12.09
N ALA A 262 -9.92 19.28 -11.14
CA ALA A 262 -10.18 19.52 -9.72
C ALA A 262 -10.53 21.00 -9.45
N GLU A 263 -9.76 21.94 -9.98
CA GLU A 263 -10.01 23.39 -9.84
C GLU A 263 -11.39 23.80 -10.39
N ARG A 264 -11.80 23.26 -11.55
CA ARG A 264 -13.14 23.50 -12.12
C ARG A 264 -14.26 22.83 -11.32
N THR A 265 -14.02 21.62 -10.84
CA THR A 265 -14.98 20.89 -10.00
C THR A 265 -15.22 21.63 -8.68
N ASP A 266 -14.16 22.13 -8.05
CA ASP A 266 -14.23 22.91 -6.82
C ASP A 266 -15.03 24.21 -7.02
N LEU A 267 -14.80 24.92 -8.13
CA LEU A 267 -15.59 26.11 -8.48
C LEU A 267 -17.08 25.77 -8.63
N ARG A 268 -17.39 24.70 -9.36
CA ARG A 268 -18.79 24.24 -9.54
C ARG A 268 -19.44 23.90 -8.21
N VAL A 269 -18.75 23.16 -7.33
CA VAL A 269 -19.27 22.81 -5.99
C VAL A 269 -19.51 24.05 -5.16
N LYS A 270 -18.61 25.04 -5.22
CA LYS A 270 -18.78 26.33 -4.54
C LYS A 270 -20.02 27.08 -5.04
N LEU A 271 -20.18 27.25 -6.35
CA LEU A 271 -21.34 27.91 -6.96
C LEU A 271 -22.65 27.21 -6.61
N MET A 272 -22.67 25.87 -6.67
CA MET A 272 -23.83 25.07 -6.25
C MET A 272 -24.21 25.32 -4.79
N ASN A 273 -23.23 25.45 -3.89
CA ASN A 273 -23.48 25.74 -2.48
C ASN A 273 -24.09 27.15 -2.30
N GLU A 274 -23.59 28.16 -3.02
CA GLU A 274 -24.15 29.52 -3.01
C GLU A 274 -25.59 29.55 -3.54
N ILE A 275 -25.89 28.81 -4.60
CA ILE A 275 -27.24 28.69 -5.17
C ILE A 275 -28.21 28.02 -4.19
N ILE A 276 -27.79 26.94 -3.53
CA ILE A 276 -28.64 26.23 -2.55
C ILE A 276 -28.93 27.14 -1.35
N GLN A 277 -27.94 27.88 -0.86
CA GLN A 277 -28.13 28.83 0.24
C GLN A 277 -29.06 29.99 -0.16
N GLY A 278 -28.99 30.44 -1.42
CA GLY A 278 -29.81 31.53 -1.98
C GLY A 278 -31.10 31.10 -2.68
N ILE A 279 -31.53 29.84 -2.59
CA ILE A 279 -32.54 29.27 -3.49
C ILE A 279 -33.89 29.98 -3.44
N GLN A 280 -34.29 30.48 -2.27
CA GLN A 280 -35.55 31.21 -2.09
C GLN A 280 -35.56 32.52 -2.89
N VAL A 281 -34.45 33.27 -2.88
CA VAL A 281 -34.31 34.51 -3.65
C VAL A 281 -34.29 34.20 -5.15
N ILE A 282 -33.53 33.19 -5.55
CA ILE A 282 -33.44 32.76 -6.96
C ILE A 282 -34.83 32.38 -7.50
N LYS A 283 -35.64 31.67 -6.71
CA LYS A 283 -37.02 31.29 -7.04
C LYS A 283 -37.96 32.50 -7.08
N MET A 284 -37.84 33.43 -6.13
CA MET A 284 -38.65 34.66 -6.08
C MET A 284 -38.46 35.54 -7.33
N TYR A 285 -37.24 35.59 -7.86
CA TYR A 285 -36.90 36.38 -9.05
C TYR A 285 -36.89 35.57 -10.37
N ALA A 286 -37.26 34.29 -10.34
CA ALA A 286 -37.25 33.39 -11.50
C ALA A 286 -35.89 33.35 -12.25
N TRP A 287 -34.78 33.36 -11.49
CA TRP A 287 -33.41 33.39 -12.03
C TRP A 287 -32.83 32.00 -12.34
N GLU A 288 -33.60 30.92 -12.27
CA GLU A 288 -33.08 29.55 -12.38
C GLU A 288 -32.36 29.30 -13.70
N ASN A 289 -32.91 29.81 -14.81
CA ASN A 289 -32.31 29.64 -16.13
C ASN A 289 -30.96 30.37 -16.25
N SER A 290 -30.81 31.54 -15.62
CA SER A 290 -29.56 32.30 -15.63
C SER A 290 -28.47 31.59 -14.82
N PHE A 291 -28.81 31.08 -13.63
CA PHE A 291 -27.87 30.30 -12.82
C PHE A 291 -27.55 28.94 -13.46
N THR A 292 -28.49 28.33 -14.18
CA THR A 292 -28.24 27.08 -14.93
C THR A 292 -27.21 27.29 -16.03
N LYS A 293 -27.30 28.40 -16.78
CA LYS A 293 -26.28 28.76 -17.77
C LYS A 293 -24.92 29.02 -17.12
N LEU A 294 -24.89 29.76 -16.00
CA LEU A 294 -23.66 30.04 -15.26
C LEU A 294 -22.93 28.78 -14.77
N ILE A 295 -23.66 27.70 -14.45
CA ILE A 295 -23.06 26.41 -14.05
C ILE A 295 -22.55 25.61 -15.25
N ALA A 296 -23.16 25.79 -16.43
CA ALA A 296 -22.83 25.04 -17.64
C ALA A 296 -21.51 25.49 -18.29
N ASP A 297 -21.08 26.73 -18.04
CA ASP A 297 -19.83 27.35 -18.52
C ASP A 297 -18.60 27.02 -17.63
#